data_AF-A0AAW2LPG7-F1
#
_entry.id   AF-A0AAW2LPG7-F1
#
_cell.length_a   1.000
_cell.length_b   1.000
_cell.length_c   1.000
_cell.angle_alpha   90.00
_cell.angle_beta   90.00
_cell.angle_gamma   90.00
#
_symmetry.space_group_name_H-M   'P 1'
#
loop_
_entity.id
_entity.type
_entity.pdbx_description
1 polymer ?
#
loop_
_entity_poly.entity_id
_entity_poly.type
_entity_poly.pdbx_seq_one_letter_code
_entity_poly.pdbx_strand_id
1 'polypeptide(L)'
;MWLRSERCEDVIRASWNAVDATNEAVWEKVKSCRVGLLQWERTDFGHVNKGIKETENQIAQQQQAILDTIAARDVRELQKQLEGYRSKEDVMWQQHRKTHWLCEQDRNTKFFHSIATTRKKHNAIMKLMDNSGRW
;
A
#
# COMPACT_ATOMS: atom_id res chain seq x y z
N MET A 1 -3.52 1.07 -6.94
CA MET A 1 -2.21 0.73 -7.56
C MET A 1 -2.13 -0.75 -7.92
N TRP A 2 -2.36 -1.66 -6.98
CA TRP A 2 -2.39 -3.11 -7.22
C TRP A 2 -3.45 -3.51 -8.26
N LEU A 3 -4.69 -3.05 -8.07
CA LEU A 3 -5.81 -3.28 -9.00
C LEU A 3 -5.69 -2.65 -10.40
N ARG A 4 -4.64 -1.85 -10.67
CA ARG A 4 -4.41 -1.22 -11.99
C ARG A 4 -3.28 -1.88 -12.78
N SER A 5 -2.43 -2.68 -12.14
CA SER A 5 -1.47 -3.51 -12.86
C SER A 5 -2.11 -4.86 -13.15
N GLU A 6 -2.14 -5.27 -14.42
CA GLU A 6 -2.63 -6.60 -14.82
C GLU A 6 -1.97 -7.73 -14.01
N ARG A 7 -0.69 -7.54 -13.64
CA ARG A 7 0.09 -8.52 -12.87
C ARG A 7 -0.41 -8.79 -11.45
N CYS A 8 -1.19 -7.90 -10.86
CA CYS A 8 -1.73 -8.13 -9.52
C CYS A 8 -2.77 -9.25 -9.52
N GLU A 9 -3.62 -9.32 -10.56
CA GLU A 9 -4.62 -10.37 -10.65
C GLU A 9 -3.95 -11.73 -10.90
N ASP A 10 -2.90 -11.76 -11.73
CA ASP A 10 -2.11 -12.96 -11.98
C ASP A 10 -1.42 -13.48 -10.71
N VAL A 11 -0.81 -12.59 -9.91
CA VAL A 11 -0.16 -12.97 -8.65
C VAL A 11 -1.17 -13.51 -7.65
N ILE A 12 -2.38 -12.93 -7.58
CA ILE A 12 -3.46 -13.41 -6.71
C ILE A 12 -3.96 -14.78 -7.19
N ARG A 13 -4.24 -14.96 -8.48
CA ARG A 13 -4.69 -16.25 -9.04
C ARG A 13 -3.65 -17.34 -8.84
N ALA A 14 -2.38 -17.05 -9.10
CA ALA A 14 -1.29 -18.01 -8.91
C ALA A 14 -1.13 -18.40 -7.44
N SER A 15 -1.13 -17.44 -6.51
CA SER A 15 -0.98 -17.70 -5.07
C SER A 15 -2.21 -18.35 -4.43
N TRP A 16 -3.41 -18.09 -4.96
CA TRP A 16 -4.67 -18.67 -4.49
C TRP A 16 -4.87 -20.12 -4.94
N ASN A 17 -4.43 -20.45 -6.15
CA ASN A 17 -4.50 -21.81 -6.71
C ASN A 17 -3.33 -22.70 -6.29
N ALA A 18 -2.26 -22.13 -5.73
CA ALA A 18 -1.11 -22.90 -5.23
C ALA A 18 -1.40 -23.71 -3.96
N VAL A 19 -2.51 -23.43 -3.27
CA VAL A 19 -2.89 -24.13 -2.03
C VAL A 19 -4.20 -24.88 -2.28
N ASP A 20 -4.16 -26.20 -2.37
CA ASP A 20 -5.37 -27.02 -2.35
C ASP A 20 -5.88 -27.12 -0.91
N ALA A 21 -6.77 -26.21 -0.57
CA ALA A 21 -7.33 -26.08 0.77
C ALA A 21 -8.85 -26.24 0.73
N THR A 22 -9.34 -27.22 1.49
CA THR A 22 -10.75 -27.36 1.93
C THR A 22 -11.21 -26.08 2.64
N ASN A 23 -12.53 -25.87 2.74
CA ASN A 23 -13.14 -24.59 3.17
C ASN A 23 -12.63 -24.00 4.51
N GLU A 24 -12.01 -24.79 5.38
CA GLU A 24 -11.40 -24.34 6.65
C GLU A 24 -10.01 -23.69 6.48
N ALA A 25 -9.33 -23.94 5.37
CA ALA A 25 -7.98 -23.43 5.06
C ALA A 25 -8.00 -22.20 4.13
N VAL A 26 -9.14 -21.52 3.99
CA VAL A 26 -9.25 -20.24 3.28
C VAL A 26 -8.32 -19.18 3.89
N TRP A 27 -8.14 -19.19 5.22
CA TRP A 27 -7.17 -18.32 5.88
C TRP A 27 -5.72 -18.56 5.42
N GLU A 28 -5.38 -19.79 5.08
CA GLU A 28 -4.06 -20.17 4.60
C GLU A 28 -3.83 -19.70 3.16
N LYS A 29 -4.88 -19.78 2.32
CA LYS A 29 -4.91 -19.14 0.99
C LYS A 29 -4.70 -17.62 1.09
N VAL A 30 -5.43 -16.95 1.98
CA VAL A 30 -5.28 -15.51 2.21
C VAL A 30 -3.87 -15.15 2.68
N LYS A 31 -3.28 -15.97 3.55
CA LYS A 31 -1.90 -15.78 4.03
C LYS A 31 -0.88 -15.95 2.90
N SER A 32 -1.06 -16.97 2.06
CA SER A 32 -0.24 -17.21 0.86
C SER A 32 -0.31 -16.02 -0.10
N CYS A 33 -1.52 -15.55 -0.42
CA CYS A 33 -1.72 -14.36 -1.25
C CYS A 33 -1.05 -13.12 -0.68
N ARG A 34 -1.14 -12.91 0.64
CA ARG A 34 -0.46 -11.79 1.31
C ARG A 34 1.06 -11.84 1.11
N VAL A 35 1.67 -13.01 1.26
CA VAL A 35 3.12 -13.18 1.07
C VAL A 35 3.51 -12.96 -0.39
N GLY A 36 2.75 -13.53 -1.33
CA GLY A 36 2.98 -13.35 -2.76
C GLY A 36 2.87 -11.88 -3.19
N LEU A 37 1.87 -11.17 -2.67
CA LEU A 37 1.66 -9.74 -2.95
C LEU A 37 2.76 -8.86 -2.34
N LEU A 38 3.24 -9.16 -1.14
CA LEU A 38 4.38 -8.46 -0.53
C LEU A 38 5.69 -8.66 -1.31
N GLN A 39 5.90 -9.87 -1.84
CA GLN A 39 7.06 -10.15 -2.67
C GLN A 39 6.97 -9.44 -4.04
N TRP A 40 5.78 -9.43 -4.63
CA TRP A 40 5.50 -8.67 -5.85
C TRP A 40 5.69 -7.17 -5.62
N GLU A 41 5.20 -6.63 -4.50
CA GLU A 41 5.40 -5.23 -4.15
C GLU A 41 6.89 -4.87 -4.08
N ARG A 42 7.69 -5.70 -3.42
CA ARG A 42 9.14 -5.47 -3.31
C ARG A 42 9.88 -5.58 -4.63
N THR A 43 9.42 -6.42 -5.55
CA THR A 43 10.04 -6.55 -6.86
C THR A 43 9.59 -5.41 -7.76
N ASP A 44 8.30 -5.24 -8.00
CA ASP A 44 7.78 -4.26 -8.94
C ASP A 44 7.98 -2.81 -8.45
N PHE A 45 7.65 -2.51 -7.19
CA PHE A 45 7.77 -1.15 -6.63
C PHE A 45 9.12 -0.87 -5.99
N GLY A 46 9.84 -1.89 -5.52
CA GLY A 46 11.22 -1.72 -5.07
C GLY A 46 12.14 -1.27 -6.21
N HIS A 47 11.91 -1.76 -7.44
CA HIS A 47 12.61 -1.27 -8.63
C HIS A 47 12.24 0.17 -8.99
N VAL A 48 10.98 0.58 -8.80
CA VAL A 48 10.54 1.97 -9.04
C VAL A 48 11.19 2.94 -8.04
N ASN A 49 11.17 2.64 -6.75
CA ASN A 49 11.83 3.49 -5.74
C ASN A 49 13.35 3.53 -5.92
N LYS A 50 13.97 2.41 -6.30
CA LYS A 50 15.39 2.37 -6.63
C LYS A 50 15.67 3.25 -7.85
N GLY A 51 14.85 3.15 -8.90
CA GLY A 51 14.95 3.96 -10.11
C GLY A 51 14.80 5.45 -9.81
N ILE A 52 13.81 5.86 -9.00
CA ILE A 52 13.63 7.25 -8.55
C ILE A 52 14.90 7.74 -7.86
N LYS A 53 15.45 6.96 -6.93
CA LYS A 53 16.66 7.32 -6.17
C LYS A 53 17.90 7.41 -7.07
N GLU A 54 18.01 6.54 -8.06
CA GLU A 54 19.08 6.54 -9.06
C GLU A 54 18.98 7.77 -9.97
N THR A 55 17.77 8.13 -10.41
CA THR A 55 17.50 9.34 -11.20
C THR A 55 17.74 10.61 -10.38
N GLU A 56 17.36 10.64 -9.09
CA GLU A 56 17.66 11.76 -8.19
C GLU A 56 19.17 11.94 -8.00
N ASN A 57 19.92 10.86 -7.83
CA ASN A 57 21.38 10.91 -7.74
C ASN A 57 22.04 11.39 -9.05
N GLN A 58 21.53 10.95 -10.21
CA GLN A 58 22.00 11.41 -11.51
C GLN A 58 21.71 12.89 -11.73
N ILE A 59 20.52 13.37 -11.34
CA ILE A 59 20.16 14.78 -11.38
C ILE A 59 21.08 15.59 -10.44
N ALA A 60 21.36 15.11 -9.23
CA ALA A 60 22.28 15.78 -8.31
C ALA A 60 23.71 15.85 -8.86
N GLN A 61 24.21 14.76 -9.46
CA GLN A 61 25.52 14.73 -10.13
C GLN A 61 25.58 15.68 -11.33
N GLN A 62 24.53 15.71 -12.15
CA GLN A 62 24.47 16.63 -13.28
C GLN A 62 24.31 18.07 -12.82
N GLN A 63 23.52 18.37 -11.78
CA GLN A 63 23.44 19.70 -11.18
C GLN A 63 24.79 20.19 -10.66
N GLN A 64 25.66 19.31 -10.19
CA GLN A 64 27.04 19.64 -9.80
C GLN A 64 27.95 19.90 -11.01
N ALA A 65 27.69 19.26 -12.16
CA ALA A 65 28.45 19.42 -13.40
C ALA A 65 27.94 20.57 -14.29
N ILE A 66 26.71 21.04 -14.08
CA ILE A 66 26.08 22.18 -14.78
C ILE A 66 26.51 23.50 -14.11
N LEU A 67 27.82 23.75 -14.13
CA LEU A 67 28.34 25.12 -14.04
C LEU A 67 28.64 25.70 -15.43
N ASP A 68 28.54 24.90 -16.51
CA ASP A 68 28.75 25.38 -17.88
C ASP A 68 27.56 25.08 -18.81
N THR A 69 26.69 26.10 -18.90
CA THR A 69 26.03 26.67 -20.09
C THR A 69 25.23 25.83 -21.10
N ILE A 70 25.19 24.49 -21.08
CA ILE A 70 24.47 23.71 -22.12
C ILE A 70 23.15 23.03 -21.64
N ALA A 71 22.89 22.95 -20.33
CA ALA A 71 21.88 22.03 -19.79
C ALA A 71 20.44 22.56 -19.60
N ALA A 72 20.03 23.67 -20.21
CA ALA A 72 18.69 24.24 -19.96
C ALA A 72 17.53 23.39 -20.51
N ARG A 73 17.75 22.61 -21.58
CA ARG A 73 16.71 21.75 -22.19
C ARG A 73 16.56 20.44 -21.43
N ASP A 74 17.67 19.81 -21.08
CA ASP A 74 17.67 18.50 -20.42
C ASP A 74 17.22 18.61 -18.96
N VAL A 75 17.54 19.72 -18.28
CA VAL A 75 16.99 20.02 -16.95
C VAL A 75 15.47 20.14 -16.98
N ARG A 76 14.89 20.73 -18.02
CA ARG A 76 13.43 20.90 -18.14
C ARG A 76 12.70 19.55 -18.32
N GLU A 77 13.27 18.65 -19.11
CA GLU A 77 12.71 17.31 -19.30
C GLU A 77 12.84 16.48 -18.02
N LEU A 78 13.98 16.54 -17.34
CA LEU A 78 14.18 15.88 -16.04
C LEU A 78 13.23 16.43 -14.96
N GLN A 79 12.99 17.74 -14.92
CA GLN A 79 12.01 18.36 -14.04
C GLN A 79 10.59 17.86 -14.31
N LYS A 80 10.20 17.74 -15.59
CA LYS A 80 8.89 17.22 -15.98
C LYS A 80 8.72 15.75 -15.57
N GLN A 81 9.75 14.93 -15.72
CA GLN A 81 9.74 13.54 -15.26
C GLN A 81 9.62 13.46 -13.73
N LEU A 82 10.38 14.28 -13.00
CA LEU A 82 10.32 14.36 -11.54
C LEU A 82 8.92 14.76 -11.04
N GLU A 83 8.28 15.73 -11.70
CA GLU A 83 6.91 16.14 -11.38
C GLU A 83 5.90 15.02 -11.63
N GLY A 84 6.09 14.24 -12.71
CA GLY A 84 5.32 13.02 -12.96
C GLY A 84 5.49 11.95 -11.87
N TYR A 85 6.70 11.79 -11.32
CA TYR A 85 6.92 10.88 -10.20
C TYR A 85 6.30 11.38 -8.89
N ARG A 86 6.42 12.68 -8.58
CA ARG A 86 5.79 13.31 -7.40
C ARG A 86 4.26 13.18 -7.43
N SER A 87 3.64 13.41 -8.59
CA SER A 87 2.19 13.23 -8.74
C SER A 87 1.75 11.78 -8.47
N LYS A 88 2.53 10.79 -8.92
CA LYS A 88 2.28 9.38 -8.61
C LYS A 88 2.44 9.10 -7.12
N GLU A 89 3.44 9.68 -6.48
CA GLU A 89 3.68 9.56 -5.04
C GLU A 89 2.54 10.19 -4.22
N ASP A 90 2.04 11.35 -4.61
CA ASP A 90 0.90 12.02 -3.94
C ASP A 90 -0.37 11.17 -4.01
N VAL A 91 -0.67 10.60 -5.18
CA VAL A 91 -1.79 9.66 -5.33
C VAL A 91 -1.57 8.41 -4.47
N MET A 92 -0.32 7.94 -4.38
CA MET A 92 0.05 6.80 -3.55
C MET A 92 -0.15 7.08 -2.05
N TRP A 93 0.27 8.26 -1.60
CA TRP A 93 0.06 8.75 -0.23
C TRP A 93 -1.42 8.93 0.08
N GLN A 94 -2.21 9.51 -0.83
CA GLN A 94 -3.66 9.64 -0.64
C GLN A 94 -4.37 8.29 -0.49
N GLN A 95 -3.95 7.29 -1.27
CA GLN A 95 -4.47 5.92 -1.17
C GLN A 95 -4.05 5.23 0.13
N HIS A 96 -2.79 5.38 0.55
CA HIS A 96 -2.27 4.75 1.77
C HIS A 96 -2.77 5.40 3.05
N ARG A 97 -3.01 6.71 3.06
CA ARG A 97 -3.31 7.45 4.30
C ARG A 97 -4.66 7.09 4.93
N LYS A 98 -5.42 6.15 4.37
CA LYS A 98 -6.81 5.90 4.80
C LYS A 98 -7.55 7.22 4.93
N THR A 99 -7.30 8.21 4.07
CA THR A 99 -7.87 9.55 4.21
C THR A 99 -9.40 9.49 4.14
N HIS A 100 -9.94 8.47 3.47
CA HIS A 100 -11.36 8.12 3.52
C HIS A 100 -11.85 7.85 4.97
N TRP A 101 -11.08 7.12 5.76
CA TRP A 101 -11.37 6.87 7.17
C TRP A 101 -11.42 8.16 8.00
N LEU A 102 -10.49 9.10 7.76
CA LEU A 102 -10.46 10.40 8.45
C LEU A 102 -11.61 11.32 8.01
N CYS A 103 -11.96 11.33 6.71
CA CYS A 103 -13.04 12.16 6.18
C CYS A 103 -14.44 11.62 6.53
N GLU A 104 -14.57 10.30 6.70
CA GLU A 104 -15.82 9.64 7.11
C GLU A 104 -15.97 9.47 8.63
N GLN A 105 -14.91 9.64 9.42
CA GLN A 105 -15.01 9.62 10.90
C GLN A 105 -15.67 10.86 11.47
N ASP A 106 -15.55 12.01 10.81
CA ASP A 106 -16.13 13.28 11.28
C ASP A 106 -17.61 13.43 10.86
N ARG A 107 -18.05 12.63 9.88
CA ARG A 107 -19.46 12.51 9.52
C ARG A 107 -20.01 11.30 10.25
N ASN A 108 -20.93 11.53 11.18
CA ASN A 108 -21.66 10.52 11.95
C ASN A 108 -22.50 9.59 11.03
N THR A 109 -21.82 8.82 10.18
CA THR A 109 -22.37 8.07 9.07
C THR A 109 -22.82 6.69 9.55
N LYS A 110 -23.78 6.10 8.83
CA LYS A 110 -24.23 4.72 9.10
C LYS A 110 -23.07 3.72 9.06
N PHE A 111 -22.07 3.96 8.21
CA PHE A 111 -20.86 3.13 8.12
C PHE A 111 -20.04 3.19 9.42
N PHE A 112 -19.78 4.39 9.96
CA PHE A 112 -19.09 4.57 11.24
C PHE A 112 -19.80 3.84 12.39
N HIS A 113 -21.12 4.02 12.51
CA HIS A 113 -21.89 3.32 13.53
C HIS A 113 -21.89 1.80 13.36
N SER A 114 -21.91 1.29 12.12
CA SER A 114 -21.84 -0.15 11.85
C SER A 114 -20.51 -0.76 12.30
N ILE A 115 -19.40 -0.09 12.00
CA ILE A 115 -18.06 -0.54 12.41
C ILE A 115 -17.87 -0.40 13.93
N ALA A 116 -18.30 0.71 14.52
CA ALA A 116 -18.25 0.91 15.97
C ALA A 116 -19.07 -0.15 16.71
N THR A 117 -20.26 -0.48 16.20
CA THR A 117 -21.12 -1.55 16.75
C THR A 117 -20.45 -2.91 16.64
N THR A 118 -19.83 -3.22 15.49
CA THR A 118 -19.09 -4.47 15.29
C THR A 118 -17.92 -4.60 16.28
N ARG A 119 -17.15 -3.52 16.48
CA ARG A 119 -16.06 -3.48 17.46
C ARG A 119 -16.58 -3.62 18.90
N LYS A 120 -17.69 -2.97 19.24
CA LYS A 120 -18.34 -3.10 20.55
C LYS A 120 -18.75 -4.55 20.82
N LYS A 121 -19.34 -5.24 19.83
CA LYS A 121 -19.70 -6.66 19.94
C LYS A 121 -18.47 -7.54 20.13
N HIS A 122 -17.43 -7.31 19.32
CA HIS A 122 -16.19 -8.09 19.39
C HIS A 122 -15.45 -7.91 20.72
N ASN A 123 -15.46 -6.70 21.27
CA ASN A 123 -14.74 -6.37 22.50
C ASN A 123 -15.63 -6.49 23.76
N ALA A 124 -16.87 -6.97 23.63
CA ALA A 124 -17.75 -7.15 24.77
C ALA A 124 -17.27 -8.35 25.61
N ILE A 125 -16.78 -8.06 26.81
CA ILE A 125 -16.49 -9.08 27.81
C ILE A 125 -17.82 -9.47 28.46
N MET A 126 -18.31 -10.68 28.18
CA MET A 126 -19.61 -11.13 28.68
C MET A 126 -19.59 -11.54 30.15
N LYS A 127 -18.51 -12.18 30.61
CA LYS A 127 -18.28 -12.59 32.00
C LYS A 127 -16.79 -12.60 32.30
N LEU A 128 -16.43 -12.36 33.55
CA LEU A 128 -15.06 -12.42 34.05
C LEU A 128 -15.02 -13.53 35.09
N MET A 129 -14.18 -14.54 34.87
CA MET A 129 -14.02 -15.63 35.82
C MET A 129 -13.01 -15.24 36.91
N ASP A 130 -13.37 -15.45 38.18
CA ASP A 130 -12.45 -15.31 39.31
C ASP A 130 -11.45 -16.48 39.39
N ASN A 131 -10.38 -16.29 40.16
CA ASN A 131 -9.35 -17.31 40.35
C ASN A 131 -9.85 -18.57 41.11
N SER A 132 -11.10 -18.56 41.58
CA SER A 132 -11.78 -19.68 42.25
C SER A 132 -12.77 -20.39 41.31
N GLY A 133 -12.76 -20.08 40.01
CA GLY A 133 -13.59 -20.74 39.00
C GLY A 133 -15.05 -20.29 38.97
N ARG A 134 -15.39 -19.16 39.60
CA ARG A 134 -16.73 -18.58 39.59
C ARG A 134 -16.83 -17.47 38.54
N TRP A 135 -17.91 -17.47 37.78
CA TRP A 135 -18.19 -16.56 36.65
C TRP A 135 -18.92 -15.29 37.04
#